data_AF-A0A255U907-F1
#
_entry.id   AF-A0A255U907-F1
#
_cell.length_a   1.000
_cell.length_b   1.000
_cell.length_c   1.000
_cell.angle_alpha   90.00
_cell.angle_beta   90.00
_cell.angle_gamma   90.00
#
_symmetry.space_group_name_H-M   'P 1'
#
loop_
_entity.id
_entity.type
_entity.pdbx_description
1 polymer ?
#
loop_
_entity_poly.entity_id
_entity_poly.type
_entity_poly.pdbx_seq_one_letter_code
_entity_poly.pdbx_strand_id
1 'polypeptide(L)'
;MDAQFISEIDSFRKMSNSWDTFKKSVKTDADKQALYAGYLTFLDAVIDGVKNRLNSKKYNKDTVVQNIIKDNFKNKAEYKEFLRMNLYCIQDYCEGQKGVVKVEYIDRYEHIIYTLLAEIEWYFCRYDELINETNYLSGFGSRNNLHVSELYILCKNIQYIETVPKIQDLYFRDIRPTSIFLVRQILEESGKSLIGYSKILDKKNVPIKKFSQVAWDFLKSKSSSSWRLQSPFQLATIYGINCWANQFIHTTIFAPIFVQSYIIQYIAPIINPDKTKVVGDKGALRSDFAQYLSNLHKSDLTILWDDGEKTMVEYKKTCLLKRLINWLKAIWIN
;
A
#
# COMPACT_ATOMS: atom_id res chain seq x y z
N MET A 1 -19.44 18.72 -9.89
CA MET A 1 -19.08 17.77 -10.95
C MET A 1 -19.57 18.28 -12.28
N ASP A 2 -18.65 18.32 -13.24
CA ASP A 2 -18.94 18.63 -14.64
C ASP A 2 -19.98 17.64 -15.22
N ALA A 3 -20.89 18.14 -16.06
CA ALA A 3 -22.02 17.38 -16.58
C ALA A 3 -21.57 16.17 -17.41
N GLN A 4 -20.45 16.29 -18.15
CA GLN A 4 -19.88 15.18 -18.91
C GLN A 4 -19.39 14.07 -17.96
N PHE A 5 -18.62 14.43 -16.92
CA PHE A 5 -18.15 13.45 -15.93
C PHE A 5 -19.31 12.81 -15.15
N ILE A 6 -20.35 13.58 -14.78
CA ILE A 6 -21.56 13.02 -14.15
C ILE A 6 -22.21 12.01 -15.10
N SER A 7 -22.35 12.35 -16.38
CA SER A 7 -22.94 11.44 -17.37
C SER A 7 -22.10 10.18 -17.60
N GLU A 8 -20.78 10.28 -17.58
CA GLU A 8 -19.86 9.14 -17.73
C GLU A 8 -19.90 8.24 -16.49
N ILE A 9 -19.92 8.81 -15.29
CA ILE A 9 -20.14 8.08 -14.04
C ILE A 9 -21.53 7.45 -14.04
N ASP A 10 -22.59 8.17 -14.41
CA ASP A 10 -23.95 7.62 -14.48
C ASP A 10 -24.10 6.52 -15.54
N SER A 11 -23.40 6.66 -16.68
CA SER A 11 -23.32 5.62 -17.71
C SER A 11 -22.62 4.38 -17.16
N PHE A 12 -21.48 4.58 -16.49
CA PHE A 12 -20.74 3.50 -15.85
C PHE A 12 -21.52 2.88 -14.68
N ARG A 13 -22.28 3.67 -13.93
CA ARG A 13 -23.21 3.22 -12.88
C ARG A 13 -24.34 2.39 -13.47
N LYS A 14 -24.91 2.78 -14.60
CA LYS A 14 -25.93 1.98 -15.30
C LYS A 14 -25.34 0.66 -15.79
N MET A 15 -24.12 0.67 -16.33
CA MET A 15 -23.38 -0.55 -16.65
C MET A 15 -23.10 -1.39 -15.39
N SER A 16 -22.73 -0.76 -14.28
CA SER A 16 -22.43 -1.41 -12.99
C SER A 16 -23.68 -1.90 -12.25
N ASN A 17 -24.85 -1.29 -12.40
CA ASN A 17 -26.11 -1.82 -11.86
C ASN A 17 -26.66 -2.93 -12.76
N SER A 18 -26.37 -2.88 -14.05
CA SER A 18 -26.54 -4.06 -14.90
C SER A 18 -25.59 -5.18 -14.49
N TRP A 19 -24.54 -4.92 -13.70
CA TRP A 19 -23.47 -5.86 -13.36
C TRP A 19 -23.87 -6.95 -12.34
N ASP A 20 -24.77 -6.67 -11.39
CA ASP A 20 -25.46 -7.69 -10.58
C ASP A 20 -26.34 -8.63 -11.43
N THR A 21 -26.82 -8.12 -12.58
CA THR A 21 -27.50 -8.91 -13.61
C THR A 21 -26.47 -9.58 -14.55
N PHE A 22 -25.30 -8.96 -14.73
CA PHE A 22 -24.24 -9.33 -15.69
C PHE A 22 -23.33 -10.46 -15.19
N LYS A 23 -23.21 -10.63 -13.87
CA LYS A 23 -22.54 -11.80 -13.25
C LYS A 23 -23.18 -13.12 -13.66
N LYS A 24 -24.46 -13.08 -14.06
CA LYS A 24 -25.19 -14.21 -14.64
C LYS A 24 -25.05 -14.30 -16.17
N SER A 25 -24.48 -13.30 -16.85
CA SER A 25 -24.49 -13.16 -18.32
C SER A 25 -23.14 -13.21 -19.02
N VAL A 26 -21.99 -12.95 -18.38
CA VAL A 26 -20.67 -13.14 -19.01
C VAL A 26 -20.37 -14.63 -19.17
N LYS A 27 -20.93 -15.22 -20.22
CA LYS A 27 -20.77 -16.63 -20.56
C LYS A 27 -19.97 -16.82 -21.84
N THR A 28 -19.83 -15.75 -22.63
CA THR A 28 -19.22 -15.80 -23.95
C THR A 28 -18.01 -14.87 -24.06
N ASP A 29 -17.15 -15.13 -25.03
CA ASP A 29 -16.01 -14.25 -25.34
C ASP A 29 -16.45 -12.85 -25.80
N ALA A 30 -17.63 -12.76 -26.44
CA ALA A 30 -18.21 -11.47 -26.85
C ALA A 30 -18.54 -10.59 -25.63
N ASP A 31 -19.09 -11.18 -24.56
CA ASP A 31 -19.38 -10.46 -23.32
C ASP A 31 -18.09 -9.96 -22.65
N LYS A 32 -17.01 -10.76 -22.69
CA LYS A 32 -15.69 -10.35 -22.18
C LYS A 32 -15.12 -9.18 -22.97
N GLN A 33 -15.22 -9.20 -24.29
CA GLN A 33 -14.79 -8.09 -25.14
C GLN A 33 -15.55 -6.80 -24.83
N ALA A 34 -16.88 -6.89 -24.70
CA ALA A 34 -17.71 -5.74 -24.34
C ALA A 34 -17.37 -5.18 -22.96
N LEU A 35 -17.17 -6.04 -21.96
CA LEU A 35 -16.78 -5.62 -20.61
C LEU A 35 -15.39 -4.97 -20.59
N TYR A 36 -14.44 -5.55 -21.32
CA TYR A 36 -13.09 -5.00 -21.44
C TYR A 36 -13.12 -3.60 -22.07
N ALA A 37 -13.83 -3.44 -23.20
CA ALA A 37 -14.00 -2.15 -23.85
C ALA A 37 -14.67 -1.12 -22.92
N GLY A 38 -15.75 -1.51 -22.24
CA GLY A 38 -16.43 -0.64 -21.26
C GLY A 38 -15.52 -0.23 -20.11
N TYR A 39 -14.70 -1.14 -19.59
CA TYR A 39 -13.76 -0.83 -18.53
C TYR A 39 -12.65 0.11 -18.99
N LEU A 40 -12.10 -0.06 -20.20
CA LEU A 40 -11.12 0.87 -20.75
C LEU A 40 -11.70 2.28 -20.92
N THR A 41 -12.92 2.39 -21.44
CA THR A 41 -13.63 3.67 -21.55
C THR A 41 -13.82 4.33 -20.19
N PHE A 42 -14.16 3.54 -19.16
CA PHE A 42 -14.25 4.05 -17.78
C PHE A 42 -12.90 4.57 -17.27
N LEU A 43 -11.82 3.82 -17.47
CA LEU A 43 -10.49 4.26 -17.06
C LEU A 43 -10.10 5.59 -17.75
N ASP A 44 -10.39 5.74 -19.03
CA ASP A 44 -10.12 6.96 -19.79
C ASP A 44 -10.93 8.16 -19.26
N ALA A 45 -12.22 7.98 -19.01
CA ALA A 45 -13.08 8.99 -18.38
C ALA A 45 -12.53 9.45 -17.01
N VAL A 46 -12.05 8.52 -16.19
CA VAL A 46 -11.44 8.85 -14.89
C VAL A 46 -10.15 9.64 -15.07
N ILE A 47 -9.25 9.17 -15.96
CA ILE A 47 -7.96 9.82 -16.23
C ILE A 47 -8.17 11.26 -16.67
N ASP A 48 -9.06 11.48 -17.64
CA ASP A 48 -9.34 12.82 -18.16
C ASP A 48 -10.08 13.68 -17.13
N GLY A 49 -10.99 13.08 -16.36
CA GLY A 49 -11.65 13.73 -15.22
C GLY A 49 -10.69 14.23 -14.15
N VAL A 50 -9.61 13.50 -13.86
CA VAL A 50 -8.54 13.96 -12.95
C VAL A 50 -7.70 15.05 -13.61
N LYS A 51 -7.27 14.87 -14.87
CA LYS A 51 -6.45 15.86 -15.60
C LYS A 51 -7.11 17.23 -15.65
N ASN A 52 -8.43 17.27 -15.88
CA ASN A 52 -9.22 18.50 -15.89
C ASN A 52 -9.28 19.18 -14.52
N ARG A 53 -9.30 18.41 -13.42
CA ARG A 53 -9.36 18.95 -12.04
C ARG A 53 -8.01 19.41 -11.51
N LEU A 54 -6.93 18.75 -11.94
CA LEU A 54 -5.56 19.00 -11.47
C LEU A 54 -4.73 19.80 -12.49
N ASN A 55 -5.30 20.18 -13.63
CA ASN A 55 -4.61 20.86 -14.74
C ASN A 55 -3.32 20.13 -15.17
N SER A 56 -3.38 18.80 -15.22
CA SER A 56 -2.22 17.94 -15.55
C SER A 56 -0.96 18.20 -14.69
N LYS A 57 -1.13 18.74 -13.47
CA LYS A 57 -0.01 19.04 -12.58
C LYS A 57 0.72 17.75 -12.18
N LYS A 58 2.06 17.78 -12.29
CA LYS A 58 2.93 16.72 -11.77
C LYS A 58 3.31 17.03 -10.32
N TYR A 59 3.40 15.98 -9.51
CA TYR A 59 3.72 16.10 -8.10
C TYR A 59 4.98 15.31 -7.75
N ASN A 60 5.73 15.83 -6.77
CA ASN A 60 6.85 15.10 -6.21
C ASN A 60 6.34 13.87 -5.45
N LYS A 61 6.98 12.72 -5.64
CA LYS A 61 6.54 11.44 -5.06
C LYS A 61 6.48 11.46 -3.52
N ASP A 62 7.48 12.07 -2.85
CA ASP A 62 7.46 12.22 -1.39
C ASP A 62 6.26 13.04 -0.94
N THR A 63 5.99 14.16 -1.61
CA THR A 63 4.83 15.02 -1.31
C THR A 63 3.51 14.29 -1.47
N VAL A 64 3.36 13.49 -2.53
CA VAL A 64 2.15 12.68 -2.75
C VAL A 64 1.97 11.71 -1.58
N VAL A 65 2.98 10.89 -1.28
CA VAL A 65 2.90 9.88 -0.22
C VAL A 65 2.60 10.52 1.14
N GLN A 66 3.30 11.60 1.51
CA GLN A 66 3.10 12.28 2.78
C GLN A 66 1.69 12.84 2.97
N ASN A 67 0.95 13.09 1.88
CA ASN A 67 -0.42 13.58 1.96
C ASN A 67 -1.44 12.44 1.93
N ILE A 68 -1.28 11.41 1.09
CA ILE A 68 -2.26 10.32 0.98
C ILE A 68 -2.35 9.44 2.23
N ILE A 69 -1.30 9.41 3.06
CA ILE A 69 -1.27 8.64 4.31
C ILE A 69 -1.71 9.43 5.54
N LYS A 70 -2.11 10.71 5.39
CA LYS A 70 -2.60 11.52 6.51
C LYS A 70 -3.96 11.01 6.98
N ASP A 71 -4.13 10.97 8.29
CA ASP A 71 -5.37 10.60 8.95
C ASP A 71 -6.06 11.77 9.66
N ASN A 72 -5.40 12.92 9.77
CA ASN A 72 -5.91 14.13 10.43
C ASN A 72 -5.56 15.39 9.62
N PHE A 73 -6.49 16.33 9.56
CA PHE A 73 -6.35 17.58 8.80
C PHE A 73 -6.59 18.78 9.71
N LYS A 74 -5.65 19.73 9.73
CA LYS A 74 -5.75 20.93 10.58
C LYS A 74 -6.71 21.96 10.02
N ASN A 75 -6.91 21.97 8.70
CA ASN A 75 -7.71 22.99 8.01
C ASN A 75 -8.18 22.51 6.63
N LYS A 76 -9.07 23.30 6.01
CA LYS A 76 -9.64 23.05 4.67
C LYS A 76 -8.58 22.90 3.59
N ALA A 77 -7.45 23.63 3.70
CA ALA A 77 -6.37 23.59 2.71
C ALA A 77 -5.59 22.26 2.75
N GLU A 78 -5.28 21.74 3.94
CA GLU A 78 -4.65 20.43 4.10
C GLU A 78 -5.56 19.31 3.58
N TYR A 79 -6.86 19.39 3.85
CA TYR A 79 -7.83 18.42 3.32
C TYR A 79 -7.95 18.49 1.79
N LYS A 80 -7.91 19.72 1.23
CA LYS A 80 -7.87 19.92 -0.23
C LYS A 80 -6.66 19.24 -0.88
N GLU A 81 -5.47 19.42 -0.28
CA GLU A 81 -4.27 18.78 -0.80
C GLU A 81 -4.32 17.26 -0.65
N PHE A 82 -4.88 16.73 0.44
CA PHE A 82 -5.16 15.30 0.57
C PHE A 82 -6.02 14.77 -0.59
N LEU A 83 -7.13 15.45 -0.91
CA LEU A 83 -7.99 15.05 -2.03
C LEU A 83 -7.26 15.12 -3.37
N ARG A 84 -6.48 16.18 -3.62
CA ARG A 84 -5.67 16.33 -4.85
C ARG A 84 -4.68 15.19 -5.03
N MET A 85 -3.96 14.82 -3.97
CA MET A 85 -2.95 13.75 -4.06
C MET A 85 -3.61 12.39 -4.24
N ASN A 86 -4.79 12.15 -3.65
CA ASN A 86 -5.53 10.92 -3.90
C ASN A 86 -6.08 10.86 -5.33
N LEU A 87 -6.59 11.97 -5.88
CA LEU A 87 -6.98 12.05 -7.30
C LEU A 87 -5.78 11.78 -8.22
N TYR A 88 -4.60 12.32 -7.90
CA TYR A 88 -3.38 12.01 -8.64
C TYR A 88 -3.04 10.51 -8.59
N CYS A 89 -3.12 9.87 -7.42
CA CYS A 89 -2.91 8.43 -7.30
C CYS A 89 -3.96 7.60 -8.05
N ILE A 90 -5.21 8.06 -8.11
CA ILE A 90 -6.28 7.45 -8.91
C ILE A 90 -5.88 7.46 -10.39
N GLN A 91 -5.42 8.60 -10.91
CA GLN A 91 -4.96 8.71 -12.30
C GLN A 91 -3.80 7.74 -12.57
N ASP A 92 -2.74 7.77 -11.75
CA ASP A 92 -1.56 6.88 -11.88
C ASP A 92 -1.97 5.41 -11.88
N TYR A 93 -2.89 5.03 -10.98
CA TYR A 93 -3.42 3.68 -10.91
C TYR A 93 -4.18 3.29 -12.18
N CYS A 94 -5.07 4.16 -12.67
CA CYS A 94 -5.88 3.89 -13.87
C CYS A 94 -5.00 3.79 -15.13
N GLU A 95 -4.03 4.68 -15.29
CA GLU A 95 -3.03 4.63 -16.38
C GLU A 95 -2.25 3.31 -16.33
N GLY A 96 -1.81 2.90 -15.14
CA GLY A 96 -1.12 1.62 -14.93
C GLY A 96 -2.00 0.41 -15.25
N GLN A 97 -3.27 0.40 -14.81
CA GLN A 97 -4.21 -0.69 -15.09
C GLN A 97 -4.47 -0.84 -16.60
N LYS A 98 -4.60 0.28 -17.33
CA LYS A 98 -4.85 0.26 -18.78
C LYS A 98 -3.75 -0.49 -19.54
N GLY A 99 -2.50 -0.41 -19.07
CA GLY A 99 -1.36 -1.10 -19.67
C GLY A 99 -1.23 -2.59 -19.34
N VAL A 100 -2.00 -3.12 -18.38
CA VAL A 100 -1.81 -4.49 -17.87
C VAL A 100 -3.05 -5.36 -17.90
N VAL A 101 -4.25 -4.77 -17.96
CA VAL A 101 -5.52 -5.52 -17.99
C VAL A 101 -5.65 -6.25 -19.32
N LYS A 102 -6.05 -7.52 -19.24
CA LYS A 102 -6.26 -8.38 -20.40
C LYS A 102 -7.71 -8.81 -20.49
N VAL A 103 -8.26 -8.80 -21.71
CA VAL A 103 -9.64 -9.21 -22.00
C VAL A 103 -9.96 -10.62 -21.49
N GLU A 104 -9.00 -11.55 -21.58
CA GLU A 104 -9.15 -12.93 -21.11
C GLU A 104 -9.53 -13.05 -19.63
N TYR A 105 -9.16 -12.06 -18.82
CA TYR A 105 -9.30 -12.06 -17.35
C TYR A 105 -10.21 -10.95 -16.83
N ILE A 106 -10.92 -10.23 -17.70
CA ILE A 106 -11.69 -9.04 -17.31
C ILE A 106 -12.77 -9.34 -16.26
N ASP A 107 -13.38 -10.51 -16.34
CA ASP A 107 -14.34 -11.06 -15.38
C ASP A 107 -13.79 -11.10 -13.94
N ARG A 108 -12.48 -11.32 -13.78
CA ARG A 108 -11.82 -11.40 -12.47
C ARG A 108 -11.62 -10.05 -11.80
N TYR A 109 -11.67 -8.96 -12.57
CA TYR A 109 -11.52 -7.62 -12.04
C TYR A 109 -12.84 -7.07 -11.48
N GLU A 110 -13.97 -7.77 -11.61
CA GLU A 110 -15.31 -7.33 -11.17
C GLU A 110 -15.26 -6.56 -9.84
N HIS A 111 -14.76 -7.22 -8.79
CA HIS A 111 -14.73 -6.62 -7.45
C HIS A 111 -13.75 -5.47 -7.32
N ILE A 112 -12.63 -5.49 -8.05
CA ILE A 112 -11.71 -4.37 -8.12
C ILE A 112 -12.42 -3.18 -8.74
N ILE A 113 -13.14 -3.39 -9.83
CA ILE A 113 -13.78 -2.32 -10.59
C ILE A 113 -14.94 -1.70 -9.80
N TYR A 114 -15.78 -2.50 -9.15
CA TYR A 114 -16.82 -1.99 -8.23
C TYR A 114 -16.22 -1.17 -7.08
N THR A 115 -15.17 -1.68 -6.46
CA THR A 115 -14.51 -0.98 -5.37
C THR A 115 -13.88 0.32 -5.86
N LEU A 116 -13.26 0.28 -7.05
CA LEU A 116 -12.64 1.43 -7.68
C LEU A 116 -13.68 2.49 -8.06
N LEU A 117 -14.84 2.10 -8.60
CA LEU A 117 -15.96 3.00 -8.88
C LEU A 117 -16.37 3.76 -7.62
N ALA A 118 -16.68 3.02 -6.54
CA ALA A 118 -17.11 3.62 -5.28
C ALA A 118 -16.04 4.54 -4.66
N GLU A 119 -14.78 4.11 -4.67
CA GLU A 119 -13.67 4.91 -4.16
C GLU A 119 -13.47 6.18 -5.01
N ILE A 120 -13.42 6.09 -6.35
CA ILE A 120 -13.23 7.22 -7.25
C ILE A 120 -14.35 8.23 -7.10
N GLU A 121 -15.60 7.77 -7.14
CA GLU A 121 -16.75 8.64 -7.03
C GLU A 121 -16.71 9.46 -5.73
N TRP A 122 -16.35 8.81 -4.61
CA TRP A 122 -16.19 9.50 -3.34
C TRP A 122 -15.16 10.64 -3.43
N TYR A 123 -13.98 10.40 -3.99
CA TYR A 123 -12.94 11.43 -4.09
C TYR A 123 -13.32 12.57 -5.03
N PHE A 124 -14.00 12.27 -6.13
CA PHE A 124 -14.48 13.28 -7.07
C PHE A 124 -15.58 14.15 -6.46
N CYS A 125 -16.57 13.53 -5.83
CA CYS A 125 -17.62 14.25 -5.10
C CYS A 125 -16.99 15.16 -4.05
N ARG A 126 -16.15 14.63 -3.15
CA ARG A 126 -15.52 15.43 -2.08
C ARG A 126 -14.66 16.57 -2.59
N TYR A 127 -13.92 16.37 -3.67
CA TYR A 127 -13.13 17.46 -4.27
C TYR A 127 -14.04 18.55 -4.82
N ASP A 128 -15.09 18.19 -5.55
CA ASP A 128 -15.99 19.14 -6.17
C ASP A 128 -16.88 19.85 -5.16
N GLU A 129 -17.32 19.19 -4.08
CA GLU A 129 -17.98 19.83 -2.94
C GLU A 129 -17.08 20.92 -2.34
N LEU A 130 -15.78 20.63 -2.21
CA LEU A 130 -14.83 21.56 -1.63
C LEU A 130 -14.56 22.79 -2.50
N ILE A 131 -14.61 22.63 -3.82
CA ILE A 131 -14.37 23.69 -4.82
C ILE A 131 -15.63 24.51 -5.11
N ASN A 132 -16.77 23.84 -5.27
CA ASN A 132 -18.00 24.47 -5.76
C ASN A 132 -19.00 24.79 -4.64
N GLU A 133 -18.73 24.37 -3.40
CA GLU A 133 -19.61 24.57 -2.22
C GLU A 133 -21.02 23.99 -2.40
N THR A 134 -21.16 23.03 -3.31
CA THR A 134 -22.37 22.26 -3.59
C THR A 134 -22.35 20.94 -2.81
N ASN A 135 -23.50 20.44 -2.37
CA ASN A 135 -23.61 19.09 -1.81
C ASN A 135 -23.75 18.05 -2.94
N TYR A 136 -22.76 17.18 -3.10
CA TYR A 136 -22.81 16.05 -4.02
C TYR A 136 -22.89 14.75 -3.22
N LEU A 137 -24.06 14.12 -3.22
CA LEU A 137 -24.22 12.81 -2.58
C LEU A 137 -23.50 11.74 -3.41
N SER A 138 -22.56 11.05 -2.77
CA SER A 138 -21.99 9.79 -3.29
C SER A 138 -23.10 8.73 -3.30
N GLY A 139 -23.35 8.13 -4.46
CA GLY A 139 -24.29 7.01 -4.64
C GLY A 139 -23.75 5.69 -4.10
N PHE A 140 -22.44 5.59 -3.83
CA PHE A 140 -21.81 4.42 -3.23
C PHE A 140 -21.13 4.77 -1.91
N GLY A 141 -21.28 3.88 -0.94
CA GLY A 141 -20.49 3.88 0.29
C GLY A 141 -19.39 2.84 0.20
N SER A 142 -18.15 3.22 0.51
CA SER A 142 -17.11 2.24 0.80
C SER A 142 -17.13 1.91 2.29
N ARG A 143 -17.06 0.61 2.62
CA ARG A 143 -16.79 0.20 3.99
C ARG A 143 -15.29 -0.02 4.13
N ASN A 144 -14.66 0.83 4.93
CA ASN A 144 -13.20 0.81 5.09
C ASN A 144 -12.75 -0.12 6.23
N ASN A 145 -13.68 -0.69 7.00
CA ASN A 145 -13.36 -1.59 8.10
C ASN A 145 -13.62 -3.05 7.71
N LEU A 146 -12.67 -3.92 8.06
CA LEU A 146 -12.82 -5.36 7.91
C LEU A 146 -13.59 -5.94 9.11
N HIS A 147 -14.61 -6.74 8.81
CA HIS A 147 -15.33 -7.54 9.80
C HIS A 147 -14.56 -8.82 10.12
N VAL A 148 -14.81 -9.41 11.29
CA VAL A 148 -14.16 -10.65 11.74
C VAL A 148 -14.33 -11.79 10.74
N SER A 149 -15.51 -11.91 10.11
CA SER A 149 -15.76 -12.92 9.08
C SER A 149 -14.91 -12.72 7.81
N GLU A 150 -14.61 -11.49 7.42
CA GLU A 150 -13.72 -11.21 6.28
C GLU A 150 -12.26 -11.49 6.64
N LEU A 151 -11.85 -11.17 7.87
CA LEU A 151 -10.52 -11.54 8.38
C LEU A 151 -10.36 -13.06 8.39
N TYR A 152 -11.40 -13.80 8.77
CA TYR A 152 -11.42 -15.26 8.71
C TYR A 152 -11.29 -15.79 7.27
N ILE A 153 -12.02 -15.22 6.31
CA ILE A 153 -11.94 -15.60 4.89
C ILE A 153 -10.54 -15.29 4.32
N LEU A 154 -9.98 -14.12 4.62
CA LEU A 154 -8.59 -13.76 4.30
C LEU A 154 -7.61 -14.81 4.84
N CYS A 155 -7.72 -15.19 6.11
CA CYS A 155 -6.88 -16.21 6.73
C CYS A 155 -7.02 -17.56 6.02
N LYS A 156 -8.26 -17.98 5.73
CA LYS A 156 -8.55 -19.23 5.02
C LYS A 156 -7.96 -19.23 3.62
N ASN A 157 -8.12 -18.15 2.86
CA ASN A 157 -7.60 -18.04 1.51
C ASN A 157 -6.07 -18.05 1.46
N ILE A 158 -5.40 -17.48 2.47
CA ILE A 158 -3.95 -17.58 2.60
C ILE A 158 -3.53 -19.00 3.01
N GLN A 159 -4.21 -19.62 3.98
CA GLN A 159 -3.86 -20.94 4.50
C GLN A 159 -3.97 -22.05 3.45
N TYR A 160 -4.96 -21.94 2.57
CA TYR A 160 -5.23 -22.92 1.53
C TYR A 160 -4.88 -22.40 0.14
N ILE A 161 -4.00 -21.39 0.05
CA ILE A 161 -3.61 -20.78 -1.23
C ILE A 161 -3.00 -21.82 -2.18
N GLU A 162 -2.28 -22.81 -1.65
CA GLU A 162 -1.70 -23.91 -2.43
C GLU A 162 -2.74 -24.89 -2.97
N THR A 163 -3.94 -24.90 -2.39
CA THR A 163 -5.08 -25.71 -2.90
C THR A 163 -5.79 -25.01 -4.05
N VAL A 164 -5.49 -23.73 -4.29
CA VAL A 164 -6.05 -22.96 -5.38
C VAL A 164 -5.24 -23.26 -6.64
N PRO A 165 -5.83 -23.98 -7.62
CA PRO A 165 -5.09 -24.49 -8.78
C PRO A 165 -4.57 -23.36 -9.68
N LYS A 166 -5.20 -22.18 -9.63
CA LYS A 166 -4.76 -20.98 -10.34
C LYS A 166 -4.85 -19.77 -9.42
N ILE A 167 -3.79 -18.97 -9.33
CA ILE A 167 -3.76 -17.66 -8.62
C ILE A 167 -4.97 -16.77 -8.98
N GLN A 168 -5.47 -16.97 -10.19
CA GLN A 168 -6.65 -16.40 -10.81
C GLN A 168 -7.96 -16.59 -10.03
N ASP A 169 -8.05 -17.68 -9.25
CA ASP A 169 -9.24 -18.07 -8.50
C ASP A 169 -9.21 -17.48 -7.06
N LEU A 170 -8.17 -16.71 -6.71
CA LEU A 170 -8.10 -16.00 -5.45
C LEU A 170 -8.95 -14.73 -5.51
N TYR A 171 -9.87 -14.61 -4.57
CA TYR A 171 -10.69 -13.43 -4.45
C TYR A 171 -9.86 -12.24 -4.00
N PHE A 172 -9.78 -11.21 -4.85
CA PHE A 172 -8.80 -10.13 -4.68
C PHE A 172 -9.02 -9.30 -3.41
N ARG A 173 -10.28 -9.07 -2.99
CA ARG A 173 -10.60 -8.40 -1.72
C ARG A 173 -10.03 -9.14 -0.52
N ASP A 174 -9.86 -10.46 -0.64
CA ASP A 174 -9.36 -11.33 0.42
C ASP A 174 -7.84 -11.49 0.40
N ILE A 175 -7.13 -10.80 -0.50
CA ILE A 175 -5.65 -10.74 -0.49
C ILE A 175 -5.13 -9.30 -0.47
N ARG A 176 -5.96 -8.30 -0.80
CA ARG A 176 -5.60 -6.87 -0.78
C ARG A 176 -5.06 -6.43 0.59
N PRO A 177 -5.67 -6.80 1.74
CA PRO A 177 -5.13 -6.50 3.09
C PRO A 177 -3.70 -6.94 3.31
N THR A 178 -3.30 -8.05 2.68
CA THR A 178 -1.94 -8.61 2.74
C THR A 178 -0.91 -7.61 2.25
N SER A 179 -1.25 -6.71 1.33
CA SER A 179 -0.30 -5.76 0.76
C SER A 179 0.24 -4.78 1.80
N ILE A 180 -0.57 -4.31 2.75
CA ILE A 180 -0.14 -3.39 3.81
C ILE A 180 0.80 -4.10 4.80
N PHE A 181 0.50 -5.36 5.13
CA PHE A 181 1.40 -6.19 5.94
C PHE A 181 2.73 -6.42 5.24
N LEU A 182 2.71 -6.67 3.93
CA LEU A 182 3.92 -6.81 3.12
C LEU A 182 4.71 -5.51 3.06
N VAL A 183 4.07 -4.35 2.92
CA VAL A 183 4.73 -3.04 3.01
C VAL A 183 5.48 -2.90 4.34
N ARG A 184 4.81 -3.16 5.47
CA ARG A 184 5.46 -3.13 6.79
C ARG A 184 6.65 -4.09 6.85
N GLN A 185 6.48 -5.31 6.38
CA GLN A 185 7.51 -6.34 6.44
C GLN A 185 8.72 -6.00 5.57
N ILE A 186 8.49 -5.43 4.38
CA ILE A 186 9.55 -4.94 3.47
C ILE A 186 10.35 -3.85 4.17
N LEU A 187 9.68 -2.87 4.78
CA LEU A 187 10.36 -1.81 5.51
C LEU A 187 11.21 -2.39 6.65
N GLU A 188 10.63 -3.20 7.52
CA GLU A 188 11.35 -3.79 8.65
C GLU A 188 12.61 -4.56 8.22
N GLU A 189 12.50 -5.48 7.27
CA GLU A 189 13.65 -6.29 6.84
C GLU A 189 14.67 -5.48 6.05
N SER A 190 14.23 -4.48 5.28
CA SER A 190 15.17 -3.62 4.55
C SER A 190 15.99 -2.75 5.51
N GLY A 191 15.36 -2.20 6.55
CA GLY A 191 16.07 -1.44 7.59
C GLY A 191 17.10 -2.30 8.32
N LYS A 192 16.72 -3.52 8.70
CA LYS A 192 17.63 -4.53 9.27
C LYS A 192 18.81 -4.83 8.37
N SER A 193 18.55 -5.07 7.08
CA SER A 193 19.55 -5.38 6.07
C SER A 193 20.54 -4.22 5.87
N LEU A 194 20.05 -2.98 5.84
CA LEU A 194 20.88 -1.78 5.69
C LEU A 194 21.88 -1.62 6.84
N ILE A 195 21.49 -1.97 8.06
CA ILE A 195 22.35 -1.91 9.26
C ILE A 195 23.18 -3.20 9.43
N GLY A 196 22.65 -4.33 8.96
CA GLY A 196 23.28 -5.65 8.98
C GLY A 196 23.06 -6.44 10.28
N TYR A 197 21.84 -6.41 10.85
CA TYR A 197 21.45 -7.20 12.03
C TYR A 197 20.19 -8.03 11.75
N SER A 198 20.07 -9.21 12.37
CA SER A 198 18.88 -10.06 12.26
C SER A 198 17.89 -9.89 13.41
N LYS A 199 18.40 -9.79 14.65
CA LYS A 199 17.58 -9.69 15.87
C LYS A 199 18.22 -8.80 16.92
N ILE A 200 17.37 -8.24 17.78
CA ILE A 200 17.76 -7.60 19.02
C ILE A 200 17.11 -8.40 20.14
N LEU A 201 17.92 -8.87 21.09
CA LEU A 201 17.51 -9.68 22.22
C LEU A 201 17.56 -8.86 23.50
N ASP A 202 16.64 -9.16 24.42
CA ASP A 202 16.75 -8.68 25.79
C ASP A 202 17.80 -9.48 26.59
N LYS A 203 18.01 -9.08 27.84
CA LYS A 203 18.88 -9.78 28.81
C LYS A 203 18.57 -11.27 29.02
N LYS A 204 17.38 -11.74 28.62
CA LYS A 204 16.96 -13.15 28.71
C LYS A 204 17.13 -13.88 27.36
N ASN A 205 17.84 -13.29 26.41
CA ASN A 205 17.98 -13.77 25.04
C ASN A 205 16.63 -13.91 24.28
N VAL A 206 15.61 -13.15 24.68
CA VAL A 206 14.30 -13.14 24.03
C VAL A 206 14.24 -12.03 22.98
N PRO A 207 13.80 -12.31 21.74
CA PRO A 207 13.64 -11.29 20.71
C PRO A 207 12.66 -10.18 21.12
N ILE A 208 13.11 -8.93 21.02
CA ILE A 208 12.31 -7.77 21.36
C ILE A 208 11.42 -7.36 20.17
N LYS A 209 10.13 -7.65 20.27
CA LYS A 209 9.15 -7.38 19.19
C LYS A 209 8.90 -5.89 18.91
N LYS A 210 9.07 -5.02 19.91
CA LYS A 210 8.87 -3.56 19.77
C LYS A 210 9.90 -2.86 18.87
N PHE A 211 11.01 -3.52 18.54
CA PHE A 211 12.05 -2.96 17.67
C PHE A 211 11.84 -3.26 16.18
N SER A 212 10.61 -3.54 15.75
CA SER A 212 10.30 -3.71 14.31
C SER A 212 10.52 -2.44 13.49
N GLN A 213 10.57 -1.26 14.12
CA GLN A 213 10.74 0.04 13.45
C GLN A 213 12.09 0.73 13.72
N VAL A 214 12.86 0.22 14.70
CA VAL A 214 14.02 0.91 15.27
C VAL A 214 15.14 1.19 14.27
N ALA A 215 15.27 0.37 13.23
CA ALA A 215 16.25 0.56 12.18
C ALA A 215 16.01 1.89 11.43
N TRP A 216 14.76 2.17 11.06
CA TRP A 216 14.42 3.40 10.36
C TRP A 216 14.46 4.62 11.28
N ASP A 217 14.15 4.45 12.56
CA ASP A 217 14.28 5.51 13.57
C ASP A 217 15.74 5.94 13.72
N PHE A 218 16.64 4.95 13.81
CA PHE A 218 18.07 5.19 13.82
C PHE A 218 18.56 5.89 12.56
N LEU A 219 18.27 5.33 11.38
CA LEU A 219 18.71 5.88 10.08
C LEU A 219 18.17 7.30 9.82
N LYS A 220 17.02 7.65 10.39
CA LYS A 220 16.47 9.02 10.35
C LYS A 220 17.19 9.95 11.33
N SER A 221 17.52 9.45 12.53
CA SER A 221 18.10 10.26 13.61
C SER A 221 19.59 10.59 13.41
N LYS A 222 20.32 9.80 12.63
CA LYS A 222 21.78 9.90 12.52
C LYS A 222 22.24 9.77 11.07
N SER A 223 23.12 10.69 10.70
CA SER A 223 24.06 10.52 9.59
C SER A 223 25.41 10.99 10.11
N SER A 224 26.48 10.27 9.82
CA SER A 224 27.82 10.62 10.30
C SER A 224 28.74 10.90 9.12
N SER A 225 29.93 11.42 9.41
CA SER A 225 30.99 11.53 8.41
C SER A 225 31.53 10.16 7.98
N SER A 226 31.41 9.13 8.82
CA SER A 226 31.95 7.79 8.59
C SER A 226 30.99 6.88 7.82
N TRP A 227 29.68 7.14 7.86
CA TRP A 227 28.69 6.45 7.06
C TRP A 227 27.48 7.33 6.73
N ARG A 228 26.87 7.09 5.57
CA ARG A 228 25.64 7.76 5.15
C ARG A 228 24.71 6.80 4.43
N LEU A 229 23.41 6.99 4.62
CA LEU A 229 22.40 6.31 3.82
C LEU A 229 22.24 7.02 2.46
N GLN A 230 22.53 6.30 1.38
CA GLN A 230 22.13 6.69 0.04
C GLN A 230 20.72 6.17 -0.23
N SER A 231 19.82 7.06 -0.64
CA SER A 231 18.42 6.72 -0.89
C SER A 231 17.79 7.67 -1.92
N PRO A 232 16.85 7.20 -2.77
CA PRO A 232 16.10 8.03 -3.70
C PRO A 232 14.86 8.70 -3.09
N PHE A 233 14.62 8.55 -1.78
CA PHE A 233 13.43 9.06 -1.07
C PHE A 233 13.80 9.80 0.22
N GLN A 234 12.88 10.64 0.71
CA GLN A 234 13.03 11.27 2.02
C GLN A 234 12.72 10.26 3.14
N LEU A 235 13.60 10.17 4.14
CA LEU A 235 13.43 9.25 5.27
C LEU A 235 12.20 9.57 6.12
N ALA A 236 11.79 10.84 6.17
CA ALA A 236 10.54 11.25 6.81
C ALA A 236 9.32 10.57 6.15
N THR A 237 9.33 10.39 4.83
CA THR A 237 8.26 9.70 4.10
C THR A 237 8.23 8.21 4.41
N ILE A 238 9.38 7.54 4.46
CA ILE A 238 9.46 6.11 4.86
C ILE A 238 8.93 5.90 6.27
N TYR A 239 9.32 6.77 7.19
CA TYR A 239 8.81 6.75 8.54
C TYR A 239 7.27 6.92 8.56
N GLY A 240 6.74 7.87 7.78
CA GLY A 240 5.30 8.05 7.60
C GLY A 240 4.59 6.78 7.11
N ILE A 241 5.12 6.12 6.07
CA ILE A 241 4.58 4.84 5.57
C ILE A 241 4.61 3.77 6.65
N ASN A 242 5.68 3.69 7.44
CA ASN A 242 5.82 2.72 8.51
C ASN A 242 4.76 2.95 9.61
N CYS A 243 4.51 4.21 10.00
CA CYS A 243 3.45 4.56 10.94
C CYS A 243 2.06 4.20 10.39
N TRP A 244 1.78 4.57 9.13
CA TRP A 244 0.54 4.25 8.43
C TRP A 244 0.28 2.74 8.37
N ALA A 245 1.29 1.95 7.97
CA ALA A 245 1.17 0.51 7.88
C ALA A 245 0.99 -0.13 9.27
N ASN A 246 1.56 0.44 10.34
CA ASN A 246 1.35 -0.01 11.70
C ASN A 246 -0.05 0.34 12.22
N GLN A 247 -0.59 1.52 11.87
CA GLN A 247 -1.93 1.95 12.27
C GLN A 247 -3.01 0.98 11.77
N PHE A 248 -2.91 0.51 10.52
CA PHE A 248 -3.83 -0.49 9.97
C PHE A 248 -3.97 -1.74 10.85
N ILE A 249 -2.89 -2.17 11.49
CA ILE A 249 -2.84 -3.38 12.32
C ILE A 249 -3.66 -3.21 13.60
N HIS A 250 -3.79 -1.97 14.05
CA HIS A 250 -4.53 -1.63 15.25
C HIS A 250 -5.98 -1.19 14.97
N THR A 251 -6.23 -0.58 13.80
CA THR A 251 -7.55 0.00 13.48
C THR A 251 -8.39 -0.83 12.53
N THR A 252 -7.76 -1.77 11.79
CA THR A 252 -8.33 -2.50 10.63
C THR A 252 -8.91 -1.60 9.53
N ILE A 253 -8.60 -0.30 9.55
CA ILE A 253 -9.02 0.67 8.53
C ILE A 253 -8.16 0.48 7.29
N PHE A 254 -8.78 -0.04 6.24
CA PHE A 254 -8.11 -0.39 5.01
C PHE A 254 -8.07 0.80 4.02
N ALA A 255 -6.89 1.06 3.46
CA ALA A 255 -6.70 2.15 2.51
C ALA A 255 -7.27 1.82 1.11
N PRO A 256 -7.60 2.82 0.28
CA PRO A 256 -7.96 2.62 -1.13
C PRO A 256 -6.90 1.87 -1.96
N ILE A 257 -7.30 1.25 -3.07
CA ILE A 257 -6.38 0.36 -3.82
C ILE A 257 -5.25 1.15 -4.47
N PHE A 258 -5.60 2.30 -5.03
CA PHE A 258 -4.65 3.18 -5.67
C PHE A 258 -3.63 3.73 -4.67
N VAL A 259 -4.00 3.95 -3.39
CA VAL A 259 -3.06 4.35 -2.33
C VAL A 259 -2.06 3.22 -2.06
N GLN A 260 -2.55 1.99 -1.88
CA GLN A 260 -1.67 0.83 -1.65
C GLN A 260 -0.73 0.59 -2.84
N SER A 261 -1.26 0.62 -4.06
CA SER A 261 -0.48 0.49 -5.29
C SER A 261 0.62 1.55 -5.36
N TYR A 262 0.27 2.82 -5.11
CA TYR A 262 1.22 3.92 -5.17
C TYR A 262 2.33 3.79 -4.11
N ILE A 263 1.98 3.40 -2.89
CA ILE A 263 2.96 3.15 -1.81
C ILE A 263 3.90 1.99 -2.19
N ILE A 264 3.38 0.89 -2.74
CA ILE A 264 4.20 -0.25 -3.18
C ILE A 264 5.20 0.18 -4.26
N GLN A 265 4.73 0.93 -5.26
CA GLN A 265 5.60 1.48 -6.30
C GLN A 265 6.65 2.43 -5.73
N TYR A 266 6.28 3.25 -4.75
CA TYR A 266 7.16 4.20 -4.09
C TYR A 266 8.27 3.51 -3.28
N ILE A 267 7.95 2.42 -2.56
CA ILE A 267 8.94 1.70 -1.74
C ILE A 267 9.75 0.66 -2.54
N ALA A 268 9.35 0.32 -3.76
CA ALA A 268 10.06 -0.65 -4.60
C ALA A 268 11.58 -0.38 -4.76
N PRO A 269 12.08 0.87 -4.81
CA PRO A 269 13.52 1.14 -4.82
C PRO A 269 14.26 0.68 -3.56
N ILE A 270 13.60 0.58 -2.40
CA ILE A 270 14.24 0.18 -1.12
C ILE A 270 14.91 -1.18 -1.24
N ILE A 271 14.27 -2.09 -1.96
CA ILE A 271 14.75 -3.47 -2.10
C ILE A 271 15.85 -3.62 -3.15
N ASN A 272 16.24 -2.52 -3.83
CA ASN A 272 17.30 -2.49 -4.82
C ASN A 272 18.58 -1.86 -4.20
N PRO A 273 19.66 -2.65 -4.03
CA PRO A 273 20.89 -2.17 -3.39
C PRO A 273 21.61 -1.08 -4.20
N ASP A 274 21.36 -0.95 -5.50
CA ASP A 274 21.92 0.13 -6.32
C ASP A 274 21.25 1.47 -6.01
N LYS A 275 20.01 1.43 -5.54
CA LYS A 275 19.20 2.62 -5.23
C LYS A 275 19.26 2.99 -3.75
N THR A 276 19.18 2.00 -2.87
CA THR A 276 19.16 2.21 -1.42
C THR A 276 20.26 1.38 -0.75
N LYS A 277 21.28 2.06 -0.20
CA LYS A 277 22.40 1.42 0.48
C LYS A 277 23.06 2.35 1.50
N VAL A 278 23.67 1.76 2.53
CA VAL A 278 24.60 2.51 3.38
C VAL A 278 25.98 2.53 2.72
N VAL A 279 26.58 3.71 2.65
CA VAL A 279 27.93 3.93 2.11
C VAL A 279 28.82 4.39 3.25
N GLY A 280 30.01 3.78 3.37
CA GLY A 280 31.01 4.13 4.40
C GLY A 280 31.37 2.93 5.28
N ASP A 281 31.91 3.22 6.46
CA ASP A 281 32.40 2.22 7.40
C ASP A 281 31.23 1.51 8.12
N LYS A 282 31.08 0.22 7.81
CA LYS A 282 30.07 -0.66 8.42
C LYS A 282 30.33 -0.88 9.92
N GLY A 283 31.58 -0.88 10.37
CA GLY A 283 31.93 -0.97 11.79
C GLY A 283 31.44 0.25 12.57
N ALA A 284 31.67 1.44 12.02
CA ALA A 284 31.17 2.69 12.59
C ALA A 284 29.64 2.73 12.63
N LEU A 285 28.95 2.33 11.56
CA LEU A 285 27.48 2.21 11.51
C LEU A 285 26.96 1.31 12.64
N ARG A 286 27.55 0.12 12.80
CA ARG A 286 27.14 -0.86 13.82
C ARG A 286 27.37 -0.33 15.24
N SER A 287 28.51 0.34 15.47
CA SER A 287 28.82 0.98 16.76
C SER A 287 27.81 2.09 17.09
N ASP A 288 27.52 2.95 16.12
CA ASP A 288 26.53 4.03 16.26
C ASP A 288 25.13 3.48 16.55
N PHE A 289 24.73 2.40 15.88
CA PHE A 289 23.45 1.75 16.11
C PHE A 289 23.36 1.14 17.51
N ALA A 290 24.42 0.46 17.96
CA ALA A 290 24.48 -0.08 19.31
C ALA A 290 24.33 1.02 20.37
N GLN A 291 25.05 2.12 20.21
CA GLN A 291 24.94 3.27 21.10
C GLN A 291 23.53 3.88 21.10
N TYR A 292 22.90 4.00 19.91
CA TYR A 292 21.53 4.48 19.79
C TYR A 292 20.54 3.60 20.57
N LEU A 293 20.68 2.28 20.47
CA LEU A 293 19.84 1.33 21.22
C LEU A 293 20.06 1.43 22.73
N SER A 294 21.32 1.54 23.19
CA SER A 294 21.64 1.71 24.61
C SER A 294 21.02 3.00 25.19
N ASN A 295 20.95 4.07 24.39
CA ASN A 295 20.32 5.32 24.80
C ASN A 295 18.79 5.22 24.88
N LEU A 296 18.17 4.52 23.93
CA LEU A 296 16.72 4.30 23.91
C LEU A 296 16.26 3.34 25.01
N HIS A 297 17.10 2.37 25.35
CA HIS A 297 16.76 1.28 26.25
C HIS A 297 17.86 1.10 27.27
N LYS A 298 17.62 1.56 28.51
CA LYS A 298 18.54 1.49 29.67
C LYS A 298 18.78 0.05 30.18
N SER A 299 18.57 -0.97 29.34
CA SER A 299 18.67 -2.38 29.67
C SER A 299 19.74 -3.04 28.80
N ASP A 300 20.41 -4.07 29.31
CA ASP A 300 21.37 -4.86 28.52
C ASP A 300 20.66 -5.50 27.32
N LEU A 301 21.05 -5.05 26.12
CA LEU A 301 20.56 -5.53 24.84
C LEU A 301 21.68 -6.26 24.11
N THR A 302 21.35 -7.39 23.50
CA THR A 302 22.27 -8.13 22.62
C THR A 302 21.80 -7.97 21.18
N ILE A 303 22.68 -7.49 20.31
CA ILE A 303 22.41 -7.37 18.86
C ILE A 303 23.02 -8.59 18.17
N LEU A 304 22.19 -9.34 17.44
CA LEU A 304 22.66 -10.40 16.57
C LEU A 304 22.96 -9.81 15.19
N TRP A 305 24.24 -9.71 14.88
CA TRP A 305 24.73 -9.21 13.59
C TRP A 305 24.64 -10.29 12.51
N ASP A 306 24.31 -9.88 11.30
CA ASP A 306 24.36 -10.75 10.12
C ASP A 306 25.71 -10.53 9.43
N ASP A 307 26.64 -11.44 9.66
CA ASP A 307 28.01 -11.38 9.12
C ASP A 307 28.16 -12.10 7.77
N GLY A 308 27.08 -12.69 7.25
CA GLY A 308 27.04 -13.27 5.90
C GLY A 308 26.42 -12.30 4.90
N GLU A 309 27.02 -12.16 3.71
CA GLU A 309 26.39 -11.56 2.53
C GLU A 309 25.22 -12.44 2.07
N LYS A 310 24.10 -12.41 2.78
CA LYS A 310 22.86 -12.95 2.25
C LYS A 310 22.33 -11.93 1.28
N THR A 311 22.44 -12.21 -0.02
CA THR A 311 21.69 -11.47 -1.03
C THR A 311 20.22 -11.49 -0.61
N MET A 312 19.53 -10.34 -0.71
CA MET A 312 18.09 -10.20 -0.47
C MET A 312 17.24 -11.21 -1.28
N VAL A 313 17.83 -11.92 -2.25
CA VAL A 313 17.22 -12.97 -3.06
C VAL A 313 17.05 -14.29 -2.29
N GLU A 314 18.00 -14.70 -1.45
CA GLU A 314 17.88 -15.94 -0.66
C GLU A 314 16.90 -15.79 0.53
N TYR A 315 16.72 -14.57 1.02
CA TYR A 315 15.77 -14.26 2.09
C TYR A 315 14.29 -14.36 1.64
N LYS A 316 14.03 -14.33 0.31
CA LYS A 316 12.71 -14.00 -0.28
C LYS A 316 11.67 -15.12 -0.34
N LYS A 317 12.02 -16.41 -0.37
CA LYS A 317 11.01 -17.48 -0.52
C LYS A 317 10.50 -18.05 0.79
N THR A 318 11.38 -18.30 1.75
CA THR A 318 11.04 -19.06 2.97
C THR A 318 10.62 -18.18 4.14
N CYS A 319 11.14 -16.96 4.25
CA CYS A 319 10.92 -16.10 5.41
C CYS A 319 9.56 -15.37 5.36
N LEU A 320 9.18 -14.83 4.20
CA LEU A 320 7.90 -14.11 4.02
C LEU A 320 6.70 -15.02 4.25
N LEU A 321 6.67 -16.22 3.63
CA LEU A 321 5.59 -17.19 3.82
C LEU A 321 5.52 -17.68 5.27
N LYS A 322 6.67 -18.03 5.88
CA LYS A 322 6.75 -18.52 7.26
C LYS A 322 6.41 -17.45 8.29
N ARG A 323 6.72 -16.17 8.00
CA ARG A 323 6.31 -15.03 8.84
C ARG A 323 4.84 -14.66 8.66
N LEU A 324 4.30 -14.75 7.45
CA LEU A 324 2.86 -14.61 7.20
C LEU A 324 2.09 -15.68 7.99
N ILE A 325 2.54 -16.94 7.95
CA ILE A 325 2.00 -18.05 8.76
C ILE A 325 2.12 -17.77 10.27
N ASN A 326 3.27 -17.28 10.75
CA ASN A 326 3.44 -16.96 12.18
C ASN A 326 2.63 -15.75 12.63
N TRP A 327 2.40 -14.78 11.74
CA TRP A 327 1.57 -13.62 11.99
C TRP A 327 0.08 -13.99 12.05
N LEU A 328 -0.37 -14.86 11.14
CA LEU A 328 -1.71 -15.48 11.21
C LEU A 328 -1.90 -16.26 12.52
N LYS A 329 -0.88 -17.00 12.96
CA LYS A 329 -0.91 -17.70 14.27
C LYS A 329 -0.96 -16.73 15.46
N ALA A 330 -0.31 -15.57 15.39
CA ALA A 330 -0.29 -14.59 16.47
C ALA A 330 -1.61 -13.82 16.63
N ILE A 331 -2.39 -13.69 15.57
CA ILE A 331 -3.76 -13.13 15.60
C ILE A 331 -4.77 -14.14 16.16
N TRP A 332 -4.46 -15.43 16.09
CA TRP A 332 -5.37 -16.52 16.47
C TRP A 332 -5.15 -17.09 17.89
N ILE A 333 -4.14 -16.62 18.63
CA ILE A 333 -3.85 -17.09 20.00
C ILE A 333 -3.73 -15.90 20.97
N ASN A 334 -4.76 -15.06 21.00
CA ASN A 334 -5.15 -14.27 22.18
C ASN A 334 -6.66 -14.21 22.27
#